data_AF-A0A7D8YX83-F1
#
_entry.id   AF-A0A7D8YX83-F1
#
_cell.length_a   1.000
_cell.length_b   1.000
_cell.length_c   1.000
_cell.angle_alpha   90.00
_cell.angle_beta   90.00
_cell.angle_gamma   90.00
#
_symmetry.space_group_name_H-M   'P 1'
#
loop_
_entity.id
_entity.type
_entity.pdbx_description
1 polymer ?
#
loop_
_entity_poly.entity_id
_entity_poly.type
_entity_poly.pdbx_seq_one_letter_code
_entity_poly.pdbx_strand_id
1 'polypeptide(L)'
;MDPMNSFGASADPKSAVMNQVRQEAAMNNARLLIEKINDHCFERCVPKPGTSLSSGETTCFTQCMEKYMAAWNTVSRQYIGRIQQEQGKAAGGGSGGMF
;
A
#
# COMPACT_ATOMS: atom_id res chain seq x y z
N MET A 1 19.25 1.10 45.08
CA MET A 1 17.87 1.06 44.55
C MET A 1 17.66 2.39 43.82
N ASP A 2 17.51 2.25 42.50
CA ASP A 2 17.12 3.17 41.41
C ASP A 2 17.72 4.59 41.28
N PRO A 3 18.06 4.94 40.03
CA PRO A 3 17.25 5.96 39.37
C PRO A 3 16.72 5.46 38.02
N MET A 4 15.39 5.32 37.95
CA MET A 4 14.65 5.36 36.70
C MET A 4 14.71 6.76 36.08
N ASN A 5 14.46 6.80 34.77
CA ASN A 5 14.07 7.98 33.99
C ASN A 5 15.18 8.70 33.20
N SER A 6 15.96 7.94 32.42
CA SER A 6 16.55 8.46 31.17
C SER A 6 15.57 8.27 30.01
N PHE A 7 14.51 9.07 29.98
CA PHE A 7 13.72 9.30 28.77
C PHE A 7 14.39 10.42 27.95
N GLY A 8 15.63 10.16 27.56
CA GLY A 8 16.44 11.03 26.70
C GLY A 8 16.43 10.50 25.26
N ALA A 9 15.28 10.55 24.60
CA ALA A 9 15.21 10.44 23.15
C ALA A 9 14.14 11.42 22.67
N SER A 10 14.49 12.70 22.64
CA SER A 10 13.70 13.70 21.95
C SER A 10 13.73 13.37 20.45
N ALA A 11 12.80 12.53 20.01
CA ALA A 11 12.42 12.50 18.61
C ALA A 11 12.01 13.93 18.25
N ASP A 12 12.65 14.52 17.24
CA ASP A 12 12.25 15.80 16.68
C ASP A 12 10.72 15.77 16.46
N PRO A 13 9.93 16.70 17.02
CA PRO A 13 8.48 16.72 16.85
C PRO A 13 8.03 16.56 15.39
N LYS A 14 8.82 17.09 14.45
CA LYS A 14 8.59 16.88 13.01
C LYS A 14 8.70 15.42 12.60
N SER A 15 9.70 14.69 13.10
CA SER A 15 9.88 13.27 12.82
C SER A 15 8.72 12.42 13.36
N ALA A 16 8.22 12.76 14.56
CA ALA A 16 7.06 12.09 15.16
C ALA A 16 5.79 12.28 14.31
N VAL A 17 5.49 13.53 13.90
CA VAL A 17 4.35 13.84 13.03
C VAL A 17 4.50 13.16 11.66
N MET A 18 5.68 13.19 11.04
CA MET A 18 5.90 12.53 9.75
C MET A 18 5.72 11.01 9.83
N ASN A 19 6.10 10.38 10.93
CA ASN A 19 5.88 8.96 11.14
C ASN A 19 4.39 8.64 11.30
N GLN A 20 3.65 9.46 12.04
CA GLN A 20 2.20 9.34 12.14
C GLN A 20 1.53 9.43 10.77
N VAL A 21 1.85 10.47 9.98
CA VAL A 21 1.30 10.65 8.63
C VAL A 21 1.58 9.45 7.73
N ARG A 22 2.80 8.89 7.78
CA ARG A 22 3.14 7.68 7.02
C ARG A 22 2.31 6.47 7.44
N GLN A 23 2.09 6.30 8.73
CA GLN A 23 1.30 5.19 9.25
C GLN A 23 -0.17 5.31 8.83
N GLU A 24 -0.75 6.52 8.91
CA GLU A 24 -2.10 6.80 8.44
C GLU A 24 -2.24 6.57 6.93
N ALA A 25 -1.26 7.02 6.13
CA ALA A 25 -1.24 6.78 4.69
C ALA A 25 -1.18 5.28 4.36
N ALA A 26 -0.35 4.51 5.06
CA ALA A 26 -0.27 3.06 4.88
C ALA A 26 -1.61 2.36 5.20
N MET A 27 -2.25 2.74 6.30
CA MET A 27 -3.56 2.22 6.69
C MET A 27 -4.64 2.56 5.67
N ASN A 28 -4.66 3.79 5.15
CA ASN A 28 -5.64 4.21 4.14
C ASN A 28 -5.42 3.49 2.81
N ASN A 29 -4.18 3.32 2.38
CA ASN A 29 -3.87 2.55 1.17
C ASN A 29 -4.31 1.08 1.28
N ALA A 30 -4.13 0.46 2.45
CA ALA A 30 -4.61 -0.90 2.70
C ALA A 30 -6.14 -1.00 2.65
N ARG A 31 -6.86 -0.02 3.23
CA ARG A 31 -8.32 0.06 3.15
C ARG A 31 -8.81 0.17 1.71
N LEU A 32 -8.23 1.06 0.92
CA LEU A 32 -8.58 1.24 -0.48
C LEU A 32 -8.37 -0.05 -1.30
N LEU A 33 -7.30 -0.80 -1.02
CA LEU A 33 -7.06 -2.08 -1.67
C LEU A 33 -8.18 -3.09 -1.35
N ILE A 34 -8.56 -3.19 -0.07
CA ILE A 34 -9.65 -4.09 0.37
C ILE A 34 -10.98 -3.69 -0.27
N GLU A 35 -11.31 -2.39 -0.27
CA GLU A 35 -12.52 -1.87 -0.92
C GLU A 35 -12.56 -2.25 -2.41
N LYS A 36 -11.44 -2.09 -3.13
CA LYS A 36 -11.38 -2.45 -4.55
C LYS A 36 -11.46 -3.95 -4.82
N ILE A 37 -10.88 -4.76 -3.94
CA ILE A 37 -11.04 -6.22 -4.01
C ILE A 37 -12.50 -6.60 -3.78
N ASN A 38 -13.16 -6.01 -2.79
CA ASN A 38 -14.57 -6.26 -2.51
C ASN A 38 -15.44 -5.89 -3.69
N ASP A 39 -15.33 -4.66 -4.22
CA ASP A 39 -16.09 -4.22 -5.38
C ASP A 39 -15.91 -5.18 -6.56
N HIS A 40 -14.66 -5.48 -6.91
CA HIS A 40 -14.34 -6.28 -8.09
C HIS A 40 -14.76 -7.74 -7.94
N CYS A 41 -14.45 -8.36 -6.81
CA CYS A 41 -14.75 -9.77 -6.60
C CYS A 41 -16.24 -10.00 -6.34
N PHE A 42 -16.94 -9.06 -5.70
CA PHE A 42 -18.39 -9.17 -5.53
C PHE A 42 -19.11 -9.10 -6.88
N GLU A 43 -18.79 -8.11 -7.72
CA GLU A 43 -19.36 -7.95 -9.06
C GLU A 43 -19.19 -9.23 -9.91
N ARG A 44 -18.03 -9.89 -9.81
CA ARG A 44 -17.70 -11.05 -10.65
C ARG A 44 -18.15 -12.39 -10.09
N CYS A 45 -18.21 -12.54 -8.76
CA CYS A 45 -18.44 -13.83 -8.14
C CYS A 45 -19.83 -13.98 -7.51
N VAL A 46 -20.62 -12.91 -7.35
CA VAL A 46 -21.93 -12.95 -6.67
C VAL A 46 -23.06 -12.55 -7.64
N PRO A 47 -23.49 -13.44 -8.55
CA PRO A 47 -24.51 -13.13 -9.56
C PRO A 47 -25.91 -12.99 -8.97
N LYS A 48 -26.17 -13.57 -7.78
CA LYS A 48 -27.46 -13.51 -7.08
C LYS A 48 -27.21 -13.19 -5.61
N PRO A 49 -27.13 -11.89 -5.24
CA PRO A 49 -26.91 -11.48 -3.86
C PRO A 49 -27.96 -12.08 -2.92
N GLY A 50 -27.49 -12.60 -1.78
CA GLY A 50 -28.33 -13.15 -0.72
C GLY A 50 -27.73 -12.85 0.66
N THR A 51 -28.32 -13.43 1.70
CA THR A 51 -27.84 -13.25 3.09
C THR A 51 -26.54 -14.01 3.39
N SER A 52 -26.11 -14.89 2.48
CA SER A 52 -24.90 -15.69 2.60
C SER A 52 -24.37 -16.04 1.22
N LEU A 53 -23.05 -16.21 1.10
CA LEU A 53 -22.43 -16.76 -0.10
C LEU A 53 -22.70 -18.27 -0.15
N SER A 54 -23.08 -18.77 -1.33
CA SER A 54 -23.05 -20.20 -1.63
C SER A 54 -21.59 -20.72 -1.61
N SER A 55 -21.43 -22.05 -1.59
CA SER A 55 -20.09 -22.67 -1.67
C SER A 55 -19.34 -22.30 -2.95
N GLY A 56 -20.07 -22.19 -4.07
CA GLY A 56 -19.52 -21.76 -5.36
C GLY A 56 -19.07 -20.30 -5.35
N GLU A 57 -19.91 -19.39 -4.83
CA GLU A 57 -19.56 -17.97 -4.70
C GLU A 57 -18.37 -17.78 -3.75
N THR A 58 -18.35 -18.49 -2.62
CA THR A 58 -17.21 -18.48 -1.67
C THR A 58 -15.93 -18.93 -2.36
N THR A 59 -15.96 -20.03 -3.11
CA THR A 59 -14.79 -20.54 -3.85
C THR A 59 -14.31 -19.53 -4.89
N CYS A 60 -15.24 -18.96 -5.67
CA CYS A 60 -14.92 -17.92 -6.65
C CYS A 60 -14.29 -16.70 -5.98
N PHE A 61 -14.89 -16.22 -4.89
CA PHE A 61 -14.44 -15.03 -4.18
C PHE A 61 -13.02 -15.20 -3.64
N THR A 62 -12.72 -16.34 -3.00
CA THR A 62 -11.35 -16.69 -2.55
C THR A 62 -10.35 -16.64 -3.71
N GLN A 63 -10.66 -17.32 -4.82
CA GLN A 63 -9.77 -17.34 -5.98
C GLN A 63 -9.62 -15.95 -6.63
N CYS A 64 -10.68 -15.15 -6.64
CA CYS A 64 -10.66 -13.79 -7.15
C CYS A 64 -9.72 -12.92 -6.32
N MET A 65 -9.82 -12.95 -4.98
CA MET A 65 -8.95 -12.19 -4.09
C MET A 65 -7.47 -12.57 -4.29
N GLU A 66 -7.16 -13.86 -4.33
CA GLU A 66 -5.80 -14.35 -4.56
C GLU A 66 -5.22 -13.85 -5.88
N LYS A 67 -5.98 -13.97 -6.97
CA LYS A 67 -5.58 -13.48 -8.30
C LYS A 67 -5.42 -11.97 -8.33
N TYR A 68 -6.34 -11.23 -7.71
CA TYR A 68 -6.28 -9.77 -7.65
C TYR A 68 -5.03 -9.31 -6.91
N MET A 69 -4.73 -9.90 -5.75
CA MET A 69 -3.53 -9.59 -4.96
C MET A 69 -2.24 -9.93 -5.72
N ALA A 70 -2.21 -11.07 -6.42
CA ALA A 70 -1.06 -11.43 -7.25
C ALA A 70 -0.83 -10.43 -8.39
N ALA A 71 -1.90 -10.01 -9.07
CA ALA A 71 -1.85 -9.00 -10.12
C ALA A 71 -1.42 -7.63 -9.56
N TRP A 72 -2.03 -7.18 -8.47
CA TRP A 72 -1.69 -5.93 -7.79
C TRP A 72 -0.22 -5.88 -7.39
N ASN A 73 0.30 -6.94 -6.76
CA ASN A 73 1.71 -7.04 -6.38
C ASN A 73 2.65 -6.92 -7.59
N THR A 74 2.28 -7.54 -8.70
CA THR A 74 3.09 -7.52 -9.93
C THR A 74 3.10 -6.13 -10.54
N VAL A 75 1.93 -5.51 -10.70
CA VAL A 75 1.79 -4.16 -11.24
C VAL A 75 2.45 -3.13 -10.33
N SER A 76 2.26 -3.24 -9.02
CA SER A 76 2.84 -2.34 -8.01
C SER A 76 4.37 -2.31 -8.08
N ARG A 77 5.02 -3.49 -8.13
CA ARG A 77 6.48 -3.58 -8.28
C ARG A 77 6.98 -2.91 -9.55
N GLN A 78 6.33 -3.19 -10.70
CA GLN A 78 6.73 -2.61 -11.98
C GLN A 78 6.53 -1.09 -12.00
N TYR A 79 5.40 -0.62 -11.47
CA TYR A 79 5.06 0.79 -11.41
C TYR A 79 6.04 1.59 -10.54
N ILE A 80 6.31 1.12 -9.31
CA ILE A 80 7.29 1.75 -8.41
C ILE A 80 8.69 1.73 -9.03
N GLY A 81 9.09 0.61 -9.63
CA GLY A 81 10.38 0.49 -10.31
C GLY A 81 10.55 1.54 -11.41
N ARG A 82 9.50 1.79 -12.20
CA ARG A 82 9.52 2.83 -13.24
C ARG A 82 9.63 4.24 -12.66
N ILE A 83 8.84 4.56 -11.62
CA ILE A 83 8.88 5.88 -10.98
C ILE A 83 10.28 6.19 -10.43
N GLN A 84 10.92 5.22 -9.77
CA GLN A 84 12.27 5.41 -9.22
C GLN A 84 13.30 5.68 -10.32
N GLN A 85 13.19 4.99 -11.47
CA GLN A 85 14.07 5.24 -12.63
C GLN A 85 13.86 6.64 -13.22
N GLU A 86 12.62 7.12 -13.33
CA GLU A 86 12.30 8.46 -13.83
C GLU A 86 12.79 9.56 -12.87
N GLN A 87 12.63 9.36 -11.56
CA GLN A 87 13.14 10.27 -10.53
C GLN A 87 14.68 10.37 -10.54
N GLY A 88 15.37 9.24 -10.74
CA GLY A 88 16.84 9.21 -10.87
C GLY A 88 17.35 9.92 -12.13
N LYS A 89 16.59 9.86 -13.24
CA LYS A 89 16.93 10.57 -14.48
C LYS A 89 16.71 12.09 -14.39
N ALA A 90 15.68 12.53 -13.66
CA ALA A 90 15.41 13.96 -13.43
C ALA A 90 16.49 14.64 -12.56
N ALA A 91 17.17 13.90 -11.68
CA ALA A 91 18.25 14.42 -10.83
C ALA A 91 19.64 14.47 -11.51
N GLY A 92 19.80 13.88 -12.71
CA GLY A 92 21.10 13.74 -13.39
C GLY A 92 21.38 14.72 -14.54
N GLY A 93 20.49 15.69 -14.80
CA GLY A 93 20.56 16.58 -15.98
C GLY A 93 21.38 17.87 -15.82
N GLY A 94 22.09 18.08 -14.71
CA GLY A 94 22.74 19.35 -14.38
C GLY A 94 24.24 19.24 -14.13
N SER A 95 25.03 18.95 -15.15
CA SER A 95 26.46 19.35 -15.18
C SER A 95 26.97 19.38 -16.62
N GLY A 96 26.39 20.30 -17.40
CA GLY A 96 27.04 20.87 -18.57
C GLY A 96 27.60 22.22 -18.17
N GLY A 97 28.91 22.32 -18.02
CA GLY A 97 29.60 23.55 -17.62
C GLY A 97 31.10 23.37 -17.74
N MET A 98 31.60 23.37 -18.97
CA MET A 98 33.02 23.54 -19.28
C MET A 98 33.39 25.00 -18.98
N PHE A 99 34.11 25.27 -17.88
CA PHE A 99 35.10 26.35 -17.70
C PHE A 99 35.90 26.06 -16.43
#